data_AF-A0A965QTI4-F1
#
_entry.id   AF-A0A965QTI4-F1
#
_cell.length_a   1.000
_cell.length_b   1.000
_cell.length_c   1.000
_cell.angle_alpha   90.00
_cell.angle_beta   90.00
_cell.angle_gamma   90.00
#
_symmetry.space_group_name_H-M   'P 1'
#
loop_
_entity.id
_entity.type
_entity.pdbx_description
1 polymer ?
#
loop_
_entity_poly.entity_id
_entity_poly.type
_entity_poly.pdbx_seq_one_letter_code
_entity_poly.pdbx_strand_id
1 'polypeptide(L)'
;MVLKSQMEAIYDLPIFAAARAKDPPTSKAAAAQARGLAADHRRRILAALEAGPAGQTEIAARAGLDKHQANKRLAEMRRAGLIEKTGRTVRNPGGRNEDEYRRAT
;
A
#
# COMPACT_ATOMS: atom_id res chain seq x y z
N MET A 1 25.06 -26.01 29.50
CA MET A 1 24.82 -24.56 29.66
C MET A 1 25.98 -23.78 29.04
N VAL A 2 26.09 -23.75 27.70
CA VAL A 2 27.17 -23.01 26.97
C VAL A 2 26.65 -22.44 25.64
N LEU A 3 25.63 -23.06 25.02
CA LEU A 3 25.07 -22.62 23.74
C LEU A 3 24.34 -21.26 23.78
N LYS A 4 23.80 -20.85 24.94
CA LYS A 4 23.03 -19.60 25.06
C LYS A 4 23.91 -18.35 24.94
N SER A 5 25.17 -18.43 25.39
CA SER A 5 26.10 -17.30 25.40
C SER A 5 26.66 -16.96 24.01
N GLN A 6 26.80 -17.96 23.15
CA GLN A 6 27.37 -17.76 21.80
C GLN A 6 26.35 -17.14 20.83
N MET A 7 25.05 -17.32 21.07
CA MET A 7 23.99 -16.77 20.22
C MET A 7 23.78 -15.27 20.47
N GLU A 8 23.85 -14.82 21.71
CA GLU A 8 23.81 -13.38 22.06
C GLU A 8 24.94 -12.60 21.39
N ALA A 9 26.15 -13.17 21.35
CA ALA A 9 27.31 -12.55 20.69
C ALA A 9 27.15 -12.44 19.15
N ILE A 10 26.35 -13.32 18.53
CA ILE A 10 26.08 -13.28 17.08
C ILE A 10 25.15 -12.11 16.75
N TYR A 11 24.14 -11.85 17.58
CA TYR A 11 23.20 -10.74 17.35
C TYR A 11 23.85 -9.35 17.49
N ASP A 12 24.93 -9.24 18.25
CA ASP A 12 25.71 -8.01 18.42
C ASP A 12 26.70 -7.74 17.28
N LEU A 13 26.81 -8.65 16.30
CA LEU A 13 27.65 -8.43 15.13
C LEU A 13 27.07 -7.30 14.25
N PRO A 14 27.91 -6.44 13.66
CA PRO A 14 27.48 -5.31 12.82
C PRO A 14 26.66 -5.69 11.57
N ILE A 15 26.63 -6.98 11.22
CA ILE A 15 25.82 -7.57 10.14
C ILE A 15 24.36 -7.78 10.55
N PHE A 16 24.07 -8.01 11.83
CA PHE A 16 22.71 -8.21 12.37
C PHE A 16 22.11 -6.97 13.03
N ALA A 17 22.89 -5.88 13.16
CA ALA A 17 22.37 -4.58 13.58
C ALA A 17 21.28 -4.09 12.61
N ALA A 18 20.03 -4.11 13.05
CA ALA A 18 18.83 -3.86 12.24
C ALA A 18 18.74 -2.45 11.62
N ALA A 19 19.68 -1.54 11.93
CA ALA A 19 19.83 -0.28 11.23
C ALA A 19 21.25 0.27 11.48
N ARG A 20 22.05 0.44 10.43
CA ARG A 20 23.24 1.30 10.55
C ARG A 20 22.73 2.73 10.73
N ALA A 21 23.20 3.44 11.74
CA ALA A 21 22.87 4.85 12.04
C ALA A 21 23.21 5.87 10.91
N LYS A 22 23.65 5.38 9.75
CA LYS A 22 24.15 6.13 8.61
C LYS A 22 23.38 5.76 7.35
N ASP A 23 22.05 5.78 7.43
CA ASP A 23 21.24 5.87 6.22
C ASP A 23 21.63 7.17 5.49
N PRO A 24 21.97 7.12 4.19
CA PRO A 24 22.22 8.34 3.44
C PRO A 24 20.97 9.23 3.53
N PRO A 25 21.12 10.57 3.57
CA PRO A 25 20.00 11.51 3.67
C PRO A 25 18.92 11.29 2.60
N THR A 26 19.27 10.62 1.49
CA THR A 26 18.39 10.14 0.43
C THR A 26 17.35 9.11 0.89
N SER A 27 17.65 8.25 1.89
CA SER A 27 16.71 7.24 2.41
C SER A 27 15.59 7.86 3.24
N LYS A 28 15.94 8.82 4.13
CA LYS A 28 14.95 9.60 4.90
C LYS A 28 14.08 10.47 3.99
N ALA A 29 14.69 11.13 3.00
CA ALA A 29 13.98 11.92 2.00
C ALA A 29 13.05 11.05 1.12
N ALA A 30 13.51 9.87 0.68
CA ALA A 30 12.69 8.92 -0.07
C ALA A 30 11.51 8.40 0.74
N ALA A 31 11.70 8.11 2.04
CA ALA A 31 10.62 7.71 2.93
C ALA A 31 9.57 8.82 3.11
N ALA A 32 9.99 10.08 3.26
CA ALA A 32 9.08 11.23 3.35
C ALA A 32 8.30 11.44 2.04
N GLN A 33 8.98 11.40 0.89
CA GLN A 33 8.34 11.49 -0.42
C GLN A 33 7.35 10.35 -0.66
N ALA A 34 7.71 9.12 -0.29
CA ALA A 34 6.84 7.95 -0.40
C ALA A 34 5.58 8.09 0.45
N ARG A 35 5.67 8.68 1.66
CA ARG A 35 4.50 8.98 2.51
C ARG A 35 3.60 10.04 1.88
N GLY A 36 4.18 11.09 1.31
CA GLY A 36 3.43 12.13 0.59
C GLY A 36 2.68 11.58 -0.63
N LEU A 37 3.36 10.78 -1.46
CA LEU A 37 2.76 10.10 -2.61
C LEU A 37 1.65 9.13 -2.19
N ALA A 38 1.85 8.36 -1.12
CA ALA A 38 0.81 7.47 -0.59
C ALA A 38 -0.43 8.24 -0.14
N ALA A 39 -0.25 9.39 0.53
CA ALA A 39 -1.35 10.25 0.95
C ALA A 39 -2.12 10.82 -0.26
N ASP A 40 -1.41 11.31 -1.28
CA ASP A 40 -2.04 11.83 -2.50
C ASP A 40 -2.80 10.74 -3.27
N HIS A 41 -2.22 9.55 -3.44
CA HIS A 41 -2.90 8.43 -4.11
C HIS A 41 -4.20 8.05 -3.40
N ARG A 42 -4.19 7.99 -2.06
CA ARG A 42 -5.42 7.70 -1.28
C ARG A 42 -6.49 8.76 -1.52
N ARG A 43 -6.12 10.04 -1.53
CA ARG A 43 -7.04 11.14 -1.81
C ARG A 43 -7.68 11.01 -3.20
N ARG A 44 -6.88 10.72 -4.22
CA ARG A 44 -7.38 10.53 -5.60
C ARG A 44 -8.32 9.33 -5.73
N ILE A 45 -8.01 8.22 -5.06
CA ILE A 45 -8.88 7.03 -5.05
C ILE A 45 -10.22 7.33 -4.37
N LEU A 46 -10.22 8.04 -3.22
CA LEU A 46 -11.47 8.45 -2.59
C LEU A 46 -12.29 9.35 -3.52
N ALA A 47 -11.67 10.34 -4.15
CA ALA A 47 -12.33 11.21 -5.12
C ALA A 47 -12.90 10.42 -6.32
N ALA A 48 -12.19 9.40 -6.82
CA ALA A 48 -12.68 8.53 -7.89
C ALA A 48 -13.89 7.68 -7.48
N LEU A 49 -14.01 7.33 -6.19
CA LEU A 49 -15.13 6.58 -5.63
C LEU A 49 -16.34 7.47 -5.30
N GLU A 50 -16.18 8.79 -5.21
CA GLU A 50 -17.32 9.73 -5.13
C GLU A 50 -18.20 9.69 -6.39
N ALA A 51 -17.61 9.37 -7.55
CA ALA A 51 -18.34 9.15 -8.79
C ALA A 51 -19.17 7.84 -8.79
N GLY A 52 -19.02 7.00 -7.76
CA GLY A 52 -19.76 5.76 -7.57
C GLY A 52 -18.86 4.52 -7.51
N PRO A 53 -19.42 3.37 -7.07
CA PRO A 53 -18.68 2.12 -6.95
C PRO A 53 -18.06 1.67 -8.27
N ALA A 54 -16.87 1.07 -8.20
CA ALA A 54 -16.14 0.65 -9.40
C ALA A 54 -15.12 -0.46 -9.11
N GLY A 55 -14.67 -1.12 -10.18
CA GLY A 55 -13.57 -2.10 -10.13
C GLY A 55 -12.19 -1.42 -10.10
N GLN A 56 -11.16 -2.20 -9.76
CA GLN A 56 -9.79 -1.67 -9.61
C GLN A 56 -9.30 -0.93 -10.87
N THR A 57 -9.65 -1.41 -12.07
CA THR A 57 -9.17 -0.87 -13.34
C THR A 57 -9.80 0.48 -13.62
N GLU A 58 -11.09 0.62 -13.36
CA GLU A 58 -11.80 1.88 -13.55
C GLU A 58 -11.41 2.91 -12.47
N ILE A 59 -11.22 2.48 -11.22
CA ILE A 59 -10.70 3.34 -10.15
C ILE A 59 -9.32 3.88 -10.53
N ALA A 60 -8.42 3.03 -11.04
CA ALA A 60 -7.10 3.45 -11.49
C ALA A 60 -7.18 4.49 -12.61
N ALA A 61 -8.06 4.26 -13.60
CA ALA A 61 -8.29 5.21 -14.70
C ALA A 61 -8.82 6.56 -14.19
N ARG A 62 -9.85 6.55 -13.34
CA ARG A 62 -10.44 7.78 -12.74
C ARG A 62 -9.43 8.53 -11.87
N ALA A 63 -8.59 7.82 -11.12
CA ALA A 63 -7.59 8.41 -10.23
C ALA A 63 -6.29 8.85 -10.95
N GLY A 64 -6.13 8.52 -12.24
CA GLY A 64 -4.90 8.76 -12.99
C GLY A 64 -3.70 8.00 -12.41
N LEU A 65 -3.93 6.76 -11.96
CA LEU A 65 -2.92 5.91 -11.33
C LEU A 65 -2.63 4.69 -12.20
N ASP A 66 -1.43 4.15 -12.05
CA ASP A 66 -1.18 2.79 -12.54
C ASP A 66 -2.01 1.78 -11.74
N LYS A 67 -2.42 0.70 -12.40
CA LYS A 67 -3.26 -0.34 -11.80
C LYS A 67 -2.60 -0.98 -10.57
N HIS A 68 -1.29 -1.21 -10.58
CA HIS A 68 -0.60 -1.79 -9.42
C HIS A 68 -0.54 -0.80 -8.26
N GLN A 69 -0.39 0.50 -8.54
CA GLN A 69 -0.45 1.55 -7.52
C GLN A 69 -1.84 1.60 -6.88
N ALA A 70 -2.90 1.57 -7.68
CA ALA A 70 -4.26 1.52 -7.19
C ALA A 70 -4.50 0.26 -6.34
N ASN A 71 -4.10 -0.91 -6.80
CA ASN A 71 -4.28 -2.18 -6.08
C ASN A 71 -3.66 -2.18 -4.69
N LYS A 72 -2.42 -1.70 -4.57
CA LYS A 72 -1.74 -1.60 -3.28
C LYS A 72 -2.52 -0.68 -2.33
N ARG A 73 -2.98 0.46 -2.83
CA ARG A 73 -3.72 1.45 -2.03
C ARG A 73 -5.12 0.98 -1.67
N LEU A 74 -5.83 0.31 -2.56
CA LEU A 74 -7.12 -0.30 -2.26
C LEU A 74 -7.01 -1.33 -1.12
N ALA A 75 -5.97 -2.17 -1.14
CA ALA A 75 -5.73 -3.13 -0.06
C ALA A 75 -5.44 -2.44 1.28
N GLU A 76 -4.61 -1.40 1.30
CA GLU A 76 -4.31 -0.60 2.49
C GLU A 76 -5.54 0.16 3.01
N MET A 77 -6.29 0.83 2.13
CA MET A 77 -7.48 1.61 2.47
C MET A 77 -8.61 0.73 2.99
N ARG A 78 -8.77 -0.48 2.44
CA ARG A 78 -9.75 -1.46 2.96
C ARG A 78 -9.40 -1.91 4.38
N ARG A 79 -8.11 -2.20 4.64
CA ARG A 79 -7.64 -2.55 5.99
C ARG A 79 -7.83 -1.40 6.98
N ALA A 80 -7.72 -0.15 6.50
CA ALA A 80 -7.95 1.05 7.28
C ALA A 80 -9.44 1.42 7.42
N GLY A 81 -10.37 0.65 6.85
CA GLY A 81 -11.81 0.92 6.91
C GLY A 81 -12.28 2.14 6.12
N LEU A 82 -11.48 2.66 5.19
CA LEU A 82 -11.84 3.83 4.37
C LEU A 82 -12.71 3.46 3.15
N ILE A 83 -12.61 2.21 2.71
CA ILE A 83 -13.36 1.65 1.58
C ILE A 83 -13.75 0.22 1.91
N GLU A 84 -14.75 -0.29 1.20
CA GLU A 84 -15.22 -1.66 1.35
C GLU A 84 -15.59 -2.27 0.00
N LYS A 85 -15.64 -3.61 -0.03
CA LYS A 85 -16.19 -4.34 -1.18
C LYS A 85 -17.71 -4.26 -1.12
N THR A 86 -18.36 -4.06 -2.26
CA THR A 86 -19.84 -4.06 -2.34
C THR A 86 -20.43 -5.47 -2.37
N GLY A 87 -19.59 -6.50 -2.55
CA GLY A 87 -20.01 -7.87 -2.79
C GLY A 87 -20.34 -8.18 -4.26
N ARG A 88 -20.32 -7.16 -5.13
CA ARG A 88 -20.50 -7.32 -6.57
C ARG A 88 -19.15 -7.49 -7.28
N THR A 89 -19.20 -8.11 -8.45
CA THR A 89 -18.07 -8.16 -9.37
C THR A 89 -18.40 -7.41 -10.64
N VAL A 90 -17.47 -6.57 -11.11
CA VAL A 90 -17.57 -5.86 -12.38
C VAL A 90 -16.57 -6.45 -13.38
N ARG A 91 -16.90 -6.37 -14.67
CA ARG A 91 -16.02 -6.88 -15.73
C ARG A 91 -15.13 -5.76 -16.24
N ASN A 92 -13.82 -5.97 -16.26
CA ASN A 92 -12.88 -4.99 -16.79
C ASN A 92 -12.82 -5.05 -18.33
N PRO A 93 -12.21 -4.04 -19.00
CA PRO A 93 -12.06 -4.04 -20.45
C PRO A 93 -11.32 -5.25 -21.02
N GLY A 94 -10.43 -5.87 -20.22
CA GLY A 94 -9.74 -7.11 -20.57
C GLY A 94 -10.55 -8.40 -20.33
N GLY A 95 -11.85 -8.28 -20.01
CA GLY A 95 -12.78 -9.39 -19.84
C GLY A 95 -12.67 -10.14 -18.51
N ARG A 96 -11.80 -9.73 -17.58
CA ARG A 96 -11.63 -10.34 -16.26
C ARG A 96 -12.59 -9.72 -15.25
N ASN A 97 -13.05 -10.53 -14.30
CA ASN A 97 -13.88 -10.06 -13.20
C ASN A 97 -13.02 -9.40 -12.12
N GLU A 98 -13.52 -8.29 -11.57
CA GLU A 98 -12.90 -7.52 -10.49
C GLU A 98 -13.92 -7.29 -9.40
N ASP A 99 -13.49 -7.30 -8.14
CA ASP A 99 -14.34 -6.84 -7.04
C ASP A 99 -14.70 -5.37 -7.24
N GLU A 100 -15.95 -5.03 -6.98
CA GLU A 100 -16.41 -3.65 -6.93
C GLU A 100 -16.19 -3.07 -5.53
N TYR A 101 -15.63 -1.86 -5.48
CA TYR A 101 -15.33 -1.13 -4.25
C TYR A 101 -16.17 0.13 -4.15
N ARG A 102 -16.53 0.51 -2.92
CA ARG A 102 -17.14 1.80 -2.60
C ARG A 102 -16.45 2.44 -1.39
N ARG A 103 -16.65 3.74 -1.21
CA ARG A 103 -16.24 4.42 0.03
C ARG A 103 -17.03 3.85 1.21
N ALA A 104 -16.34 3.59 2.32
CA ALA A 104 -17.00 3.18 3.55
C ALA A 104 -17.75 4.37 4.15
N THR A 105 -18.97 4.13 4.61
CA THR A 105 -19.86 5.14 5.21
C THR A 105 -19.53 5.35 6.68
#